data_AF-A7UGK6-F1
#
_entry.id   AF-A7UGK6-F1
#
_cell.length_a   1.000
_cell.length_b   1.000
_cell.length_c   1.000
_cell.angle_alpha   90.00
_cell.angle_beta   90.00
_cell.angle_gamma   90.00
#
_symmetry.space_group_name_H-M   'P 1'
#
loop_
_entity.id
_entity.type
_entity.pdbx_description
1 polymer ?
#
loop_
_entity_poly.entity_id
_entity_poly.type
_entity_poly.pdbx_seq_one_letter_code
_entity_poly.pdbx_strand_id
1 'polypeptide(L)'
;PVCSFFLSLLMWMCMPMLINLFNFNLGLIFFLCCTSMGVYTVMIAGWSSNSNYALLGSLRAVAQTISYEVSMALILLSFIFLINDFNMINFMYFQKYLWFIIYMFPIGLLWFSTCLAETNRTPFDFAEGESELVSGFNIEYSSGGFALIFLAEYSSILFMSMLLVLMFFGGNMFMLMFYLK
;
A
#
# COMPACT_ATOMS: atom_id res chain seq x y z
N PRO A 1 15.08 -4.38 -6.30
CA PRO A 1 14.17 -4.22 -7.45
C PRO A 1 13.31 -5.46 -7.79
N VAL A 2 13.90 -6.66 -7.95
CA VAL A 2 13.09 -7.87 -8.27
C VAL A 2 12.19 -8.26 -7.10
N CYS A 3 12.74 -8.30 -5.88
CA CYS A 3 11.96 -8.62 -4.68
C CYS A 3 10.85 -7.60 -4.41
N SER A 4 11.08 -6.30 -4.63
CA SER A 4 10.07 -5.26 -4.43
C SER A 4 8.89 -5.44 -5.40
N PHE A 5 9.17 -5.73 -6.68
CA PHE A 5 8.13 -6.01 -7.66
C PHE A 5 7.38 -7.33 -7.39
N PHE A 6 8.10 -8.36 -6.93
CA PHE A 6 7.46 -9.62 -6.55
C PHE A 6 6.53 -9.45 -5.34
N LEU A 7 6.96 -8.70 -4.32
CA LEU A 7 6.14 -8.37 -3.16
C LEU A 7 4.91 -7.56 -3.56
N SER A 8 5.06 -6.57 -4.43
CA SER A 8 3.92 -5.76 -4.85
C SER A 8 2.90 -6.58 -5.64
N LEU A 9 3.32 -7.56 -6.45
CA LEU A 9 2.41 -8.51 -7.10
C LEU A 9 1.76 -9.50 -6.13
N LEU A 10 2.48 -9.95 -5.09
CA LEU A 10 1.92 -10.81 -4.05
C LEU A 10 0.75 -10.12 -3.32
N MET A 11 0.82 -8.80 -3.12
CA MET A 11 -0.29 -8.02 -2.54
C MET A 11 -1.59 -8.23 -3.30
N TRP A 12 -1.55 -8.27 -4.63
CA TRP A 12 -2.75 -8.39 -5.46
C TRP A 12 -3.53 -9.69 -5.25
N MET A 13 -2.89 -10.73 -4.72
CA MET A 13 -3.58 -11.97 -4.36
C MET A 13 -4.59 -11.77 -3.22
N CYS A 14 -4.43 -10.73 -2.40
CA CYS A 14 -5.40 -10.37 -1.35
C CYS A 14 -6.73 -9.86 -1.90
N MET A 15 -6.75 -9.29 -3.11
CA MET A 15 -7.93 -8.60 -3.60
C MET A 15 -9.02 -9.61 -3.94
N PRO A 16 -10.22 -9.47 -3.37
CA PRO A 16 -11.33 -10.31 -3.77
C PRO A 16 -11.65 -9.98 -5.22
N MET A 17 -11.59 -10.96 -6.12
CA MET A 17 -12.02 -10.85 -7.51
C MET A 17 -13.24 -11.73 -7.75
N LEU A 18 -14.04 -11.37 -8.76
CA LEU A 18 -15.30 -12.06 -9.11
C LEU A 18 -15.14 -13.57 -9.30
N ILE A 19 -14.04 -13.96 -9.94
CA ILE A 19 -13.61 -15.35 -10.02
C ILE A 19 -12.65 -15.51 -8.84
N ASN A 20 -13.10 -16.23 -7.82
CA ASN A 20 -12.33 -16.47 -6.60
C ASN A 20 -11.03 -17.22 -6.96
N LEU A 21 -9.96 -16.49 -7.30
CA LEU A 21 -8.65 -17.07 -7.59
C LEU A 21 -8.03 -17.62 -6.31
N PHE A 22 -8.04 -16.82 -5.24
CA PHE A 22 -7.71 -17.24 -3.88
C PHE A 22 -8.61 -16.49 -2.89
N ASN A 23 -9.22 -17.21 -1.95
CA ASN A 23 -9.97 -16.60 -0.85
C ASN A 23 -9.17 -16.78 0.44
N PHE A 24 -8.62 -15.69 0.96
CA PHE A 24 -7.90 -15.71 2.23
C PHE A 24 -8.84 -15.40 3.39
N ASN A 25 -8.99 -16.35 4.32
CA ASN A 25 -9.72 -16.09 5.56
C ASN A 25 -9.09 -14.96 6.39
N LEU A 26 -7.76 -14.81 6.31
CA LEU A 26 -6.98 -13.78 6.99
C LEU A 26 -6.40 -12.74 6.01
N GLY A 27 -7.19 -12.31 5.03
CA GLY A 27 -6.74 -11.40 3.97
C GLY A 27 -6.14 -10.09 4.48
N LEU A 28 -6.77 -9.47 5.49
CA LEU A 28 -6.25 -8.24 6.10
C LEU A 28 -4.89 -8.40 6.81
N ILE A 29 -4.66 -9.54 7.46
CA ILE A 29 -3.39 -9.82 8.14
C ILE A 29 -2.31 -10.11 7.12
N PHE A 30 -2.63 -10.87 6.07
CA PHE A 30 -1.68 -11.16 4.99
C PHE A 30 -1.24 -9.87 4.26
N PHE A 31 -2.16 -8.92 4.07
CA PHE A 31 -1.84 -7.57 3.60
C PHE A 31 -0.76 -6.89 4.47
N LEU A 32 -0.98 -6.80 5.79
CA LEU A 32 -0.01 -6.20 6.73
C LEU A 32 1.35 -6.93 6.76
N CYS A 33 1.37 -8.26 6.58
CA CYS A 33 2.63 -9.00 6.50
C CYS A 33 3.44 -8.66 5.24
N CYS A 34 2.77 -8.39 4.14
CA CYS A 34 3.45 -8.09 2.87
C CYS A 34 3.92 -6.64 2.81
N THR A 35 3.18 -5.68 3.38
CA THR A 35 3.64 -4.28 3.53
C THR A 35 4.92 -4.21 4.38
N SER A 36 4.94 -4.91 5.52
CA SER A 36 6.11 -4.94 6.42
C SER A 36 7.34 -5.57 5.76
N MET A 37 7.15 -6.58 4.91
CA MET A 37 8.24 -7.15 4.11
C MET A 37 8.77 -6.17 3.04
N GLY A 38 7.93 -5.27 2.53
CA GLY A 38 8.30 -4.26 1.54
C GLY A 38 9.42 -3.33 2.03
N VAL A 39 9.42 -2.97 3.31
CA VAL A 39 10.42 -2.08 3.94
C VAL A 39 11.85 -2.61 3.76
N TYR A 40 12.05 -3.92 3.89
CA TYR A 40 13.37 -4.54 3.71
C TYR A 40 13.88 -4.40 2.28
N THR A 41 13.00 -4.40 1.29
CA THR A 41 13.42 -4.28 -0.11
C THR A 41 13.98 -2.90 -0.42
N VAL A 42 13.43 -1.84 0.19
CA VAL A 42 13.92 -0.46 0.06
C VAL A 42 15.26 -0.29 0.79
N MET A 43 15.38 -0.85 1.99
CA MET A 43 16.62 -0.79 2.78
C MET A 43 17.79 -1.49 2.06
N ILE A 44 17.56 -2.70 1.53
CA ILE A 44 18.59 -3.46 0.80
C ILE A 44 18.97 -2.72 -0.48
N ALA A 45 17.99 -2.13 -1.19
CA ALA A 45 18.27 -1.36 -2.40
C ALA A 45 19.19 -0.17 -2.13
N GLY A 46 18.89 0.64 -1.10
CA GLY A 46 19.72 1.80 -0.74
C GLY A 46 21.09 1.45 -0.14
N TRP A 47 21.19 0.32 0.58
CA TRP A 47 22.49 -0.15 1.08
C TRP A 47 23.38 -0.69 -0.05
N SER A 48 22.79 -1.38 -1.03
CA SER A 48 23.53 -1.95 -2.17
C SER A 48 24.13 -0.90 -3.11
N SER A 49 23.58 0.31 -3.15
CA SER A 49 24.13 1.42 -3.94
C SER A 49 25.46 1.96 -3.40
N ASN A 50 25.81 1.77 -2.13
CA ASN A 50 27.14 2.22 -1.65
C ASN A 50 27.43 3.74 -1.83
N SER A 51 26.41 4.57 -2.06
CA SER A 51 26.49 6.04 -1.96
C SER A 51 25.80 6.55 -0.70
N ASN A 52 26.45 7.52 -0.04
CA ASN A 52 25.96 8.06 1.23
C ASN A 52 24.58 8.73 1.08
N TYR A 53 24.30 9.38 -0.06
CA TYR A 53 23.01 10.02 -0.31
C TYR A 53 21.89 9.01 -0.55
N ALA A 54 22.14 7.93 -1.29
CA ALA A 54 21.16 6.87 -1.50
C ALA A 54 20.84 6.13 -0.19
N LEU A 55 21.87 5.89 0.64
CA LEU A 55 21.69 5.31 1.96
C LEU A 55 20.81 6.21 2.86
N LEU A 56 21.09 7.52 2.92
CA LEU A 56 20.29 8.47 3.68
C LEU A 56 18.84 8.54 3.20
N GLY A 57 18.61 8.56 1.87
CA GLY A 57 17.27 8.52 1.28
C GLY A 57 16.52 7.25 1.67
N SER A 58 17.18 6.09 1.59
CA SER A 58 16.56 4.82 1.97
C SER A 58 16.22 4.74 3.46
N LEU A 59 17.07 5.28 4.35
CA LEU A 59 16.78 5.32 5.79
C LEU A 59 15.60 6.24 6.13
N ARG A 60 15.45 7.36 5.42
CA ARG A 60 14.27 8.24 5.57
C ARG A 60 12.99 7.54 5.11
N ALA A 61 13.04 6.86 3.96
CA ALA A 61 11.91 6.08 3.43
C ALA A 61 11.50 4.95 4.40
N VAL A 62 12.48 4.23 4.96
CA VAL A 62 12.25 3.16 5.94
C VAL A 62 11.61 3.72 7.22
N ALA A 63 12.12 4.83 7.75
CA ALA A 63 11.53 5.45 8.94
C ALA A 63 10.07 5.89 8.71
N GLN A 64 9.79 6.45 7.52
CA GLN A 64 8.44 6.85 7.12
C GLN A 64 7.51 5.64 7.02
N THR A 65 7.86 4.65 6.20
CA THR A 65 7.02 3.46 5.99
C THR A 65 6.67 2.75 7.28
N ILE A 66 7.63 2.52 8.18
CA ILE A 66 7.37 1.90 9.50
C ILE A 66 6.43 2.75 10.36
N SER A 67 6.62 4.07 10.38
CA SER A 67 5.77 4.96 11.19
C SER A 67 4.31 4.95 10.74
N TYR A 68 4.08 4.90 9.43
CA TYR A 68 2.74 4.89 8.87
C TYR A 68 2.12 3.49 8.86
N GLU A 69 2.91 2.42 8.85
CA GLU A 69 2.41 1.05 8.98
C GLU A 69 1.72 0.81 10.34
N VAL A 70 2.27 1.35 11.43
CA VAL A 70 1.61 1.28 12.75
C VAL A 70 0.25 1.99 12.71
N SER A 71 0.19 3.18 12.11
CA SER A 71 -1.07 3.92 11.97
C SER A 71 -2.08 3.19 11.08
N MET A 72 -1.62 2.56 10.00
CA MET A 72 -2.44 1.75 9.11
C MET A 72 -3.03 0.53 9.83
N ALA A 73 -2.21 -0.19 10.60
CA ALA A 73 -2.68 -1.34 11.38
C ALA A 73 -3.78 -0.95 12.38
N LEU A 74 -3.64 0.20 13.06
CA LEU A 74 -4.66 0.72 13.98
C LEU A 74 -5.96 1.11 13.26
N ILE A 75 -5.86 1.72 12.08
CA ILE A 75 -7.04 2.05 11.27
C ILE A 75 -7.73 0.76 10.80
N LEU A 76 -7.00 -0.22 10.28
CA LEU A 76 -7.57 -1.52 9.90
C LEU A 76 -8.25 -2.22 11.08
N LEU A 77 -7.66 -2.16 12.27
CA LEU A 77 -8.23 -2.72 13.49
C LEU A 77 -9.64 -2.16 13.76
N SER A 78 -9.84 -0.85 13.55
CA SER A 78 -11.15 -0.22 13.73
C SER A 78 -12.24 -0.82 12.82
N PHE A 79 -11.88 -1.21 11.59
CA PHE A 79 -12.79 -1.88 10.67
C PHE A 79 -13.01 -3.36 11.01
N ILE A 80 -11.97 -4.04 11.47
CA ILE A 80 -12.08 -5.43 11.94
C ILE A 80 -13.09 -5.52 13.09
N PHE A 81 -13.11 -4.55 14.01
CA PHE A 81 -14.11 -4.49 15.07
C PHE A 81 -15.55 -4.30 14.56
N LEU A 82 -15.76 -3.63 13.42
CA LEU A 82 -17.10 -3.44 12.85
C LEU A 82 -17.61 -4.70 12.15
N ILE A 83 -16.70 -5.42 11.47
CA ILE A 83 -17.03 -6.57 10.62
C ILE A 83 -16.97 -7.89 11.41
N ASN A 84 -16.18 -7.94 12.48
CA ASN A 84 -15.83 -9.13 13.26
C ASN A 84 -15.14 -10.26 12.47
N ASP A 85 -14.63 -9.97 11.27
CA ASP A 85 -13.89 -10.91 10.43
C ASP A 85 -12.71 -10.22 9.73
N PHE A 86 -11.73 -11.02 9.33
CA PHE A 86 -10.54 -10.56 8.61
C PHE A 86 -10.62 -10.73 7.08
N ASN A 87 -11.72 -11.29 6.58
CA ASN A 87 -11.90 -11.54 5.15
C ASN A 87 -12.33 -10.26 4.42
N MET A 88 -11.60 -9.91 3.35
CA MET A 88 -11.89 -8.74 2.50
C MET A 88 -13.26 -8.81 1.82
N ILE A 89 -13.79 -10.01 1.55
CA ILE A 89 -15.12 -10.20 0.94
C ILE A 89 -16.23 -9.62 1.83
N ASN A 90 -16.05 -9.68 3.16
CA ASN A 90 -17.09 -9.26 4.10
C ASN A 90 -17.36 -7.76 4.06
N PHE A 91 -16.38 -6.93 3.67
CA PHE A 91 -16.61 -5.49 3.44
C PHE A 91 -17.72 -5.22 2.42
N MET A 92 -17.84 -6.06 1.38
CA MET A 92 -18.91 -5.94 0.39
C MET A 92 -20.29 -6.13 1.00
N TYR A 93 -20.44 -7.12 1.89
CA TYR A 93 -21.72 -7.46 2.51
C TYR A 93 -22.18 -6.38 3.50
N PHE A 94 -21.26 -5.86 4.31
CA PHE A 94 -21.59 -4.83 5.31
C PHE A 94 -21.87 -3.45 4.70
N GLN A 95 -21.26 -3.13 3.55
CA GLN A 95 -21.45 -1.84 2.86
C GLN A 95 -22.65 -1.82 1.90
N LYS A 96 -23.53 -2.82 1.92
CA LYS A 96 -24.68 -2.92 1.00
C LYS A 96 -25.68 -1.77 1.14
N TYR A 97 -25.91 -1.30 2.36
CA TYR A 97 -26.92 -0.26 2.65
C TYR A 97 -26.32 1.14 2.76
N LEU A 98 -25.21 1.27 3.51
CA LEU A 98 -24.52 2.52 3.74
C LEU A 98 -23.01 2.30 3.57
N TRP A 99 -22.36 3.24 2.88
CA TRP A 99 -20.91 3.24 2.71
C TRP A 99 -20.22 3.66 4.01
N PHE A 100 -19.08 3.03 4.30
CA PHE A 100 -18.32 3.34 5.51
C PHE A 100 -17.72 4.74 5.50
N ILE A 101 -17.57 5.39 4.35
CA ILE A 101 -17.14 6.79 4.30
C ILE A 101 -18.11 7.74 5.02
N ILE A 102 -19.41 7.44 5.01
CA ILE A 102 -20.43 8.26 5.68
C ILE A 102 -20.39 8.02 7.20
N TYR A 103 -20.16 6.77 7.61
CA TYR A 103 -20.14 6.38 9.02
C TYR A 103 -18.82 6.77 9.71
N MET A 104 -17.69 6.60 9.02
CA MET A 104 -16.33 6.78 9.55
C MET A 104 -15.53 7.79 8.72
N PHE A 105 -16.13 8.95 8.43
CA PHE A 105 -15.49 10.01 7.67
C PHE A 105 -14.08 10.42 8.17
N PRO A 106 -13.85 10.67 9.47
CA PRO A 106 -12.51 11.07 9.93
C PRO A 106 -11.48 9.96 9.75
N ILE A 107 -11.89 8.70 9.92
CA ILE A 107 -11.02 7.54 9.69
C ILE A 107 -10.71 7.39 8.20
N GLY A 108 -11.66 7.70 7.32
CA GLY A 108 -11.42 7.74 5.87
C GLY A 108 -10.35 8.75 5.45
N LEU A 109 -10.35 9.93 6.06
CA LEU A 109 -9.31 10.94 5.81
C LEU A 109 -7.94 10.49 6.34
N LEU A 110 -7.90 9.88 7.53
CA LEU A 110 -6.68 9.32 8.08
C LEU A 110 -6.16 8.17 7.20
N TRP A 111 -7.04 7.27 6.74
CA TRP A 111 -6.67 6.20 5.84
C TRP A 111 -6.04 6.72 4.56
N PHE A 112 -6.66 7.73 3.94
CA PHE A 112 -6.14 8.33 2.72
C PHE A 112 -4.73 8.93 2.91
N SER A 113 -4.49 9.64 4.01
CA SER A 113 -3.15 10.18 4.30
C SER A 113 -2.12 9.09 4.58
N THR A 114 -2.51 7.99 5.26
CA THR A 114 -1.62 6.84 5.48
C THR A 114 -1.27 6.12 4.18
N CYS A 115 -2.22 5.95 3.25
CA CYS A 115 -1.96 5.33 1.94
C CYS A 115 -0.99 6.16 1.08
N LEU A 116 -1.14 7.50 1.10
CA LEU A 116 -0.21 8.40 0.41
C LEU A 116 1.20 8.32 1.00
N ALA A 117 1.29 8.29 2.34
CA ALA A 117 2.57 8.22 3.03
C ALA A 117 3.28 6.88 2.82
N GLU A 118 2.56 5.76 2.78
CA GLU A 118 3.17 4.45 2.55
C GLU A 118 3.66 4.29 1.11
N THR A 119 2.97 4.89 0.14
CA THR A 119 3.37 4.88 -1.28
C THR A 119 4.40 5.96 -1.63
N ASN A 120 4.97 6.65 -0.63
CA ASN A 120 5.93 7.74 -0.78
C ASN A 120 5.48 8.83 -1.77
N ARG A 121 4.16 9.09 -1.86
CA ARG A 121 3.63 10.09 -2.79
C ARG A 121 3.50 11.45 -2.16
N THR A 122 3.57 12.47 -3.01
CA THR A 122 3.38 13.87 -2.60
C THR A 122 2.06 14.02 -1.82
N PRO A 123 2.07 14.69 -0.66
CA PRO A 123 3.13 15.54 -0.09
C PRO A 123 4.22 14.81 0.73
N PHE A 124 4.15 13.50 0.90
CA PHE A 124 5.06 12.70 1.74
C PHE A 124 6.22 12.07 0.95
N ASP A 125 6.75 12.79 -0.03
CA ASP A 125 7.84 12.30 -0.88
C ASP A 125 9.23 12.69 -0.33
N PHE A 126 9.51 12.27 0.91
CA PHE A 126 10.81 12.52 1.55
C PHE A 126 11.91 11.58 1.06
N ALA A 127 11.52 10.47 0.42
CA ALA A 127 12.42 9.43 -0.07
C ALA A 127 13.07 9.81 -1.40
N GLU A 128 12.31 10.42 -2.32
CA GLU A 128 12.81 10.81 -3.64
C GLU A 128 13.21 12.29 -3.73
N GLY A 129 12.81 13.10 -2.74
CA GLY A 129 13.02 14.55 -2.63
C GLY A 129 14.15 15.10 -3.51
N GLU A 130 13.80 15.48 -4.75
CA GLU A 130 14.76 15.86 -5.79
C GLU A 130 15.60 17.07 -5.36
N SER A 131 15.01 17.96 -4.57
CA SER A 131 15.66 19.16 -4.03
C SER A 131 16.72 18.86 -2.96
N GLU A 132 16.63 17.72 -2.27
CA GLU A 132 17.52 17.38 -1.15
C GLU A 132 18.49 16.24 -1.50
N LEU A 133 18.04 15.29 -2.33
CA LEU A 133 18.74 14.02 -2.55
C LEU A 133 18.94 13.69 -4.04
N VAL A 134 18.63 14.59 -4.97
CA VAL A 134 18.92 14.44 -6.42
C VAL A 134 18.39 13.10 -6.99
N SER A 135 17.28 12.56 -6.44
CA SER A 135 16.62 11.25 -6.72
C SER A 135 16.81 10.09 -5.71
N GLY A 136 17.41 10.34 -4.53
CA GLY A 136 17.28 9.45 -3.37
C GLY A 136 17.86 8.04 -3.56
N PHE A 137 17.06 7.00 -3.30
CA PHE A 137 17.51 5.59 -3.34
C PHE A 137 17.61 5.01 -4.77
N ASN A 138 17.14 5.76 -5.78
CA ASN A 138 17.11 5.33 -7.19
C ASN A 138 18.33 5.77 -8.00
N ILE A 139 19.22 6.61 -7.42
CA ILE A 139 20.33 7.29 -8.11
C ILE A 139 21.22 6.35 -8.95
N GLU A 140 21.43 5.12 -8.46
CA GLU A 140 22.39 4.20 -9.09
C GLU A 140 21.76 3.08 -9.91
N TYR A 141 20.44 2.92 -9.79
CA TYR A 141 19.74 1.93 -10.58
C TYR A 141 19.55 2.49 -11.98
N SER A 142 20.20 1.87 -12.97
CA SER A 142 20.02 2.21 -14.38
C SER A 142 19.00 1.28 -15.05
N SER A 143 18.35 1.81 -16.09
CA SER A 143 17.53 1.06 -17.06
C SER A 143 16.51 0.08 -16.45
N GLY A 144 16.75 -1.23 -16.54
CA GLY A 144 15.82 -2.27 -16.09
C GLY A 144 15.64 -2.31 -14.57
N GLY A 145 16.70 -2.04 -13.80
CA GLY A 145 16.61 -2.00 -12.33
C GLY A 145 15.70 -0.86 -11.87
N PHE A 146 15.83 0.30 -12.50
CA PHE A 146 14.97 1.47 -12.31
C PHE A 146 13.53 1.17 -12.69
N ALA A 147 13.29 0.60 -13.88
CA ALA A 147 11.95 0.27 -14.34
C ALA A 147 11.20 -0.66 -13.37
N LEU A 148 11.87 -1.64 -12.77
CA LEU A 148 11.27 -2.54 -11.79
C LEU A 148 10.85 -1.84 -10.48
N ILE A 149 11.57 -0.81 -10.07
CA ILE A 149 11.23 -0.03 -8.87
C ILE A 149 9.95 0.76 -9.11
N PHE A 150 9.87 1.51 -10.22
CA PHE A 150 8.65 2.24 -10.57
C PHE A 150 7.47 1.31 -10.78
N LEU A 151 7.65 0.17 -11.45
CA LEU A 151 6.58 -0.81 -11.60
C LEU A 151 6.09 -1.31 -10.24
N ALA A 152 6.99 -1.55 -9.28
CA ALA A 152 6.61 -1.94 -7.93
C ALA A 152 5.80 -0.84 -7.23
N GLU A 153 6.26 0.40 -7.27
CA GLU A 153 5.56 1.56 -6.67
C GLU A 153 4.20 1.82 -7.32
N TYR A 154 4.11 1.81 -8.65
CA TYR A 154 2.81 1.99 -9.32
C TYR A 154 1.84 0.86 -9.01
N SER A 155 2.33 -0.38 -8.92
CA SER A 155 1.49 -1.51 -8.54
C SER A 155 1.00 -1.44 -7.09
N SER A 156 1.79 -0.88 -6.16
CA SER A 156 1.35 -0.66 -4.78
C SER A 156 0.38 0.51 -4.68
N ILE A 157 0.56 1.58 -5.46
CA ILE A 157 -0.39 2.70 -5.55
C ILE A 157 -1.76 2.22 -6.03
N LEU A 158 -1.80 1.47 -7.13
CA LEU A 158 -3.04 0.91 -7.65
C LEU A 158 -3.71 -0.05 -6.66
N PHE A 159 -2.91 -0.82 -5.92
CA PHE A 159 -3.43 -1.71 -4.90
C PHE A 159 -4.06 -0.92 -3.74
N MET A 160 -3.36 0.09 -3.21
CA MET A 160 -3.86 0.91 -2.10
C MET A 160 -5.12 1.71 -2.48
N SER A 161 -5.19 2.24 -3.71
CA SER A 161 -6.39 2.92 -4.19
C SER A 161 -7.59 1.96 -4.25
N MET A 162 -7.38 0.75 -4.77
CA MET A 162 -8.42 -0.27 -4.83
C MET A 162 -8.86 -0.71 -3.42
N LEU A 163 -7.92 -0.78 -2.46
CA LEU A 163 -8.23 -1.12 -1.08
C LEU A 163 -9.06 -0.01 -0.41
N LEU A 164 -8.77 1.26 -0.69
CA LEU A 164 -9.58 2.40 -0.24
C LEU A 164 -11.03 2.31 -0.77
N VAL A 165 -11.21 2.01 -2.05
CA VAL A 165 -12.57 1.85 -2.63
C VAL A 165 -13.32 0.70 -1.97
N LEU A 166 -12.65 -0.44 -1.78
CA LEU A 166 -13.23 -1.61 -1.10
C LEU A 166 -13.62 -1.32 0.35
N MET A 167 -12.78 -0.58 1.08
CA MET A 167 -13.02 -0.25 2.49
C MET A 167 -14.03 0.88 2.70
N PHE A 168 -14.17 1.84 1.79
CA PHE A 168 -14.96 3.05 2.05
C PHE A 168 -16.15 3.26 1.12
N PHE A 169 -16.06 2.87 -0.15
CA PHE A 169 -17.00 3.27 -1.22
C PHE A 169 -17.84 2.12 -1.79
N GLY A 170 -17.89 0.97 -1.11
CA GLY A 170 -18.63 -0.21 -1.54
C GLY A 170 -17.80 -1.04 -2.51
N GLY A 171 -17.39 -2.23 -2.07
CA GLY A 171 -16.69 -3.21 -2.91
C GLY A 171 -17.60 -3.95 -3.90
N ASN A 172 -18.44 -3.27 -4.68
CA ASN A 172 -19.36 -3.98 -5.58
C ASN A 172 -18.64 -4.50 -6.83
N MET A 173 -17.86 -5.58 -6.67
CA MET A 173 -16.96 -6.17 -7.68
C MET A 173 -17.67 -6.54 -8.99
N PHE A 174 -18.99 -6.76 -8.96
CA PHE A 174 -19.79 -7.11 -10.13
C PHE A 174 -20.02 -5.94 -11.10
N MET A 175 -19.92 -4.69 -10.63
CA MET A 175 -20.12 -3.53 -11.48
C MET A 175 -18.80 -2.97 -11.98
N LEU A 176 -18.77 -2.61 -13.27
CA LEU A 176 -17.65 -1.87 -13.87
C LEU A 176 -17.38 -0.54 -13.15
N MET A 177 -18.40 0.05 -12.52
CA MET A 177 -18.28 1.27 -11.73
C MET A 177 -17.34 1.12 -10.53
N PHE A 178 -17.10 -0.10 -10.02
CA PHE A 178 -16.11 -0.31 -8.95
C PHE A 178 -14.68 0.01 -9.42
N TYR A 179 -14.33 -0.39 -10.64
CA TYR A 179 -12.99 -0.17 -11.20
C TYR A 179 -12.74 1.27 -11.66
N LEU A 180 -13.81 2.08 -11.77
CA LEU A 180 -13.73 3.49 -12.17
C LEU A 180 -13.76 4.46 -10.98
N LYS A 181 -14.12 3.98 -9.79
CA LYS A 181 -14.09 4.75 -8.55
C LYS A 181 -12.67 4.84 -8.02
#